data_AF-A0A842SVY6-F1
#
_entry.id   AF-A0A842SVY6-F1
#
_cell.length_a   1.000
_cell.length_b   1.000
_cell.length_c   1.000
_cell.angle_alpha   90.00
_cell.angle_beta   90.00
_cell.angle_gamma   90.00
#
_symmetry.space_group_name_H-M   'P 1'
#
loop_
_entity.id
_entity.type
_entity.pdbx_description
1 polymer ?
#
loop_
_entity_poly.entity_id
_entity_poly.type
_entity_poly.pdbx_seq_one_letter_code
_entity_poly.pdbx_strand_id
1 'polypeptide(L)'
;MIAEICVGAGILIILVVAVYLIFFSKAFEYRKKTFKGTTSLTVYAKKNLKKVSVKADDISFERKRIRKGQTVEFDFPSTKKPARLIVEEESGHAQTVDV
;
A
#
# COMPACT_ATOMS: atom_id res chain seq x y z
N MET A 1 -43.51 10.92 -8.53
CA MET A 1 -42.52 12.02 -8.54
C MET A 1 -41.47 11.90 -7.44
N ILE A 2 -41.78 12.06 -6.14
CA ILE A 2 -40.73 12.05 -5.08
C ILE A 2 -40.00 10.70 -4.99
N ALA A 3 -40.73 9.59 -5.08
CA ALA A 3 -40.13 8.24 -5.03
C ALA A 3 -39.16 7.97 -6.21
N GLU A 4 -39.52 8.41 -7.42
CA GLU A 4 -38.69 8.23 -8.62
C GLU A 4 -37.40 9.06 -8.55
N ILE A 5 -37.48 10.29 -8.02
CA ILE A 5 -36.33 11.17 -7.80
C ILE A 5 -35.40 10.57 -6.73
N CYS A 6 -35.94 10.03 -5.63
CA CYS A 6 -35.14 9.38 -4.58
C CYS A 6 -34.43 8.12 -5.07
N VAL A 7 -35.09 7.29 -5.89
CA VAL A 7 -34.48 6.09 -6.48
C VAL A 7 -33.35 6.48 -7.45
N GLY A 8 -33.58 7.49 -8.30
CA GLY A 8 -32.56 8.01 -9.21
C GLY A 8 -31.33 8.55 -8.47
N ALA A 9 -31.52 9.33 -7.41
CA ALA A 9 -30.43 9.84 -6.58
C ALA A 9 -29.67 8.71 -5.86
N GLY A 10 -30.38 7.68 -5.37
CA GLY A 10 -29.76 6.53 -4.72
C GLY A 10 -28.83 5.74 -5.64
N ILE A 11 -29.26 5.48 -6.87
CA ILE A 11 -28.43 4.79 -7.89
C ILE A 11 -27.18 5.61 -8.20
N LEU A 12 -27.34 6.93 -8.34
CA LEU A 12 -26.23 7.83 -8.67
C LEU A 12 -25.17 7.85 -7.56
N ILE A 13 -25.59 7.84 -6.28
CA ILE A 13 -24.69 7.74 -5.13
C ILE A 13 -23.93 6.41 -5.14
N ILE A 14 -24.61 5.28 -5.37
CA ILE A 14 -23.96 3.96 -5.46
C ILE A 14 -22.92 3.94 -6.56
N LEU A 15 -23.23 4.54 -7.71
CA LEU A 15 -22.34 4.60 -8.86
C LEU A 15 -21.09 5.44 -8.56
N VAL A 16 -21.26 6.59 -7.89
CA VAL A 16 -20.15 7.43 -7.42
C VAL A 16 -19.26 6.67 -6.42
N VAL A 17 -19.85 5.96 -5.46
CA VAL A 17 -19.10 5.16 -4.48
C VAL A 17 -18.33 4.02 -5.17
N ALA A 18 -18.95 3.34 -6.13
CA ALA A 18 -18.30 2.27 -6.89
C ALA A 18 -17.10 2.78 -7.70
N VAL A 19 -17.26 3.92 -8.39
CA VAL A 19 -16.17 4.59 -9.11
C VAL A 19 -15.05 4.98 -8.15
N TYR A 20 -15.40 5.59 -7.01
CA TYR A 20 -14.43 5.97 -5.99
C TYR A 20 -13.60 4.77 -5.49
N LEU A 21 -14.24 3.63 -5.21
CA LEU A 21 -13.55 2.42 -4.75
C LEU A 21 -12.55 1.86 -5.78
N ILE A 22 -12.83 1.99 -7.08
CA ILE A 22 -11.93 1.52 -8.15
C ILE A 22 -10.70 2.43 -8.22
N PHE A 23 -10.90 3.75 -8.23
CA PHE A 23 -9.81 4.74 -8.37
C PHE A 23 -8.92 4.82 -7.13
N PHE A 24 -9.49 4.70 -5.92
CA PHE A 24 -8.75 4.76 -4.65
C PHE A 24 -8.22 3.41 -4.17
N SER A 25 -8.18 2.40 -5.05
CA SER A 25 -7.51 1.14 -4.75
C SER A 25 -6.02 1.39 -4.42
N LYS A 26 -5.63 1.05 -3.19
CA LYS A 26 -4.25 1.19 -2.69
C LYS A 26 -3.26 0.50 -3.64
N ALA A 27 -2.15 1.17 -3.94
CA ALA A 27 -1.12 0.65 -4.85
C ALA A 27 -0.34 -0.54 -4.27
N PHE A 28 -0.30 -0.66 -2.95
CA PHE A 28 0.34 -1.76 -2.24
C PHE A 28 -0.42 -2.11 -0.98
N GLU A 29 -0.21 -3.33 -0.50
CA GLU A 29 -0.51 -3.73 0.87
C GLU A 29 0.79 -4.11 1.56
N TYR A 30 0.86 -3.91 2.87
CA TYR A 30 1.99 -4.35 3.66
C TYR A 30 1.49 -5.09 4.90
N ARG A 31 2.29 -6.04 5.36
CA ARG A 31 2.06 -6.80 6.58
C ARG A 31 3.36 -6.90 7.34
N LYS A 32 3.33 -6.49 8.62
CA LYS A 32 4.43 -6.64 9.55
C LYS A 32 4.19 -7.85 10.43
N LYS A 33 5.19 -8.71 10.59
CA LYS A 33 5.24 -9.78 11.59
C LYS A 33 6.54 -9.65 12.37
N THR A 34 6.46 -9.70 13.69
CA THR A 34 7.66 -9.72 14.54
C THR A 34 7.72 -11.08 15.21
N PHE A 35 8.83 -11.79 15.04
CA PHE A 35 9.05 -13.10 15.62
C PHE A 35 10.48 -13.23 16.14
N LYS A 36 10.62 -13.61 17.42
CA LYS A 36 11.91 -13.89 18.09
C LYS A 36 13.01 -12.84 17.85
N GLY A 37 12.67 -11.56 17.83
CA GLY A 37 13.63 -10.45 17.67
C GLY A 37 13.94 -10.08 16.21
N THR A 38 13.31 -10.72 15.23
CA THR A 38 13.35 -10.33 13.82
C THR A 38 11.97 -9.82 13.40
N THR A 39 11.94 -8.69 12.69
CA THR A 39 10.76 -8.15 12.04
C THR A 39 10.81 -8.51 10.55
N SER A 40 9.82 -9.26 10.09
CA SER A 40 9.53 -9.49 8.67
C SER A 40 8.48 -8.50 8.22
N LEU A 41 8.81 -7.70 7.21
CA LEU A 41 7.91 -6.80 6.51
C LEU A 41 7.65 -7.34 5.11
N THR A 42 6.42 -7.82 4.89
CA THR A 42 5.95 -8.27 3.58
C THR A 42 5.22 -7.14 2.89
N VAL A 43 5.60 -6.80 1.66
CA VAL A 43 4.95 -5.80 0.80
C VAL A 43 4.40 -6.51 -0.44
N TYR A 44 3.09 -6.43 -0.63
CA TYR A 44 2.38 -6.97 -1.79
C TYR A 44 2.04 -5.84 -2.77
N ALA A 45 2.54 -5.92 -3.99
CA ALA A 45 2.32 -4.92 -5.02
C ALA A 45 0.97 -5.13 -5.73
N LYS A 46 0.00 -4.24 -5.52
CA LYS A 46 -1.29 -4.24 -6.24
C LYS A 46 -1.23 -3.50 -7.58
N LYS A 47 -0.24 -2.61 -7.72
CA LYS A 47 0.12 -1.88 -8.96
C LYS A 47 1.61 -2.08 -9.25
N ASN A 48 2.09 -1.63 -10.40
CA ASN A 48 3.52 -1.62 -10.69
C ASN A 48 4.21 -0.57 -9.82
N LEU A 49 5.26 -0.99 -9.12
CA LEU A 49 6.05 -0.13 -8.24
C LEU A 49 7.43 0.03 -8.85
N LYS A 50 7.84 1.29 -9.01
CA LYS A 50 9.18 1.64 -9.47
C LYS A 50 10.22 1.23 -8.43
N LYS A 51 9.93 1.47 -7.15
CA LYS A 51 10.84 1.22 -6.04
C LYS A 51 10.08 0.97 -4.74
N VAL A 52 10.56 0.04 -3.94
CA VAL A 52 10.19 -0.14 -2.54
C VAL A 52 11.47 -0.09 -1.73
N SER A 53 11.51 0.76 -0.71
CA SER A 53 12.64 0.83 0.22
C SER A 53 12.18 0.83 1.66
N VAL A 54 12.91 0.09 2.49
CA VAL A 54 12.70 0.01 3.93
C VAL A 54 13.93 0.58 4.60
N LYS A 55 13.75 1.56 5.49
CA LYS A 55 14.82 2.13 6.32
C LYS A 55 14.54 1.80 7.78
N ALA A 56 15.39 1.00 8.39
CA ALA A 56 15.32 0.64 9.81
C ALA A 56 16.67 0.93 10.46
N ASP A 57 16.73 1.95 11.33
CA ASP A 57 17.96 2.48 11.92
C ASP A 57 19.04 2.74 10.85
N ASP A 58 20.16 2.01 10.89
CA ASP A 58 21.30 2.14 9.94
C ASP A 58 21.19 1.20 8.73
N ILE A 59 20.12 0.40 8.66
CA ILE A 59 19.92 -0.58 7.59
C ILE A 59 18.90 -0.03 6.59
N SER A 60 19.29 0.05 5.33
CA SER A 60 18.38 0.38 4.23
C SER A 60 18.33 -0.75 3.22
N PHE A 61 17.13 -1.29 3.01
CA PHE A 61 16.85 -2.22 1.93
C PHE A 61 16.12 -1.51 0.81
N GLU A 62 16.46 -1.82 -0.43
CA GLU A 62 15.82 -1.25 -1.61
C GLU A 62 15.63 -2.32 -2.67
N ARG A 63 14.43 -2.34 -3.26
CA ARG A 63 14.10 -3.18 -4.40
C ARG A 63 13.40 -2.35 -5.47
N LYS A 64 13.88 -2.48 -6.71
CA LYS A 64 13.39 -1.72 -7.87
C LYS A 64 12.59 -2.61 -8.81
N ARG A 65 11.76 -2.00 -9.66
CA ARG A 65 11.01 -2.65 -10.75
C ARG A 65 10.15 -3.83 -10.28
N ILE A 66 9.28 -3.58 -9.31
CA ILE A 66 8.38 -4.58 -8.74
C ILE A 66 7.08 -4.56 -9.55
N ARG A 67 6.76 -5.67 -10.19
CA ARG A 67 5.55 -5.78 -11.02
C ARG A 67 4.33 -6.02 -10.15
N LYS A 68 3.15 -5.62 -10.66
CA LYS A 68 1.86 -5.97 -10.06
C LYS A 68 1.78 -7.48 -9.79
N GLY A 69 1.32 -7.84 -8.60
CA GLY A 69 1.17 -9.21 -8.13
C GLY A 69 2.41 -9.81 -7.46
N GLN A 70 3.54 -9.10 -7.47
CA GLN A 70 4.75 -9.54 -6.79
C GLN A 70 4.72 -9.21 -5.29
N THR A 71 5.33 -10.10 -4.52
CA THR A 71 5.55 -9.93 -3.08
C THR A 71 7.03 -9.70 -2.84
N VAL A 72 7.35 -8.72 -2.02
CA VAL A 72 8.72 -8.46 -1.54
C VAL A 72 8.71 -8.61 -0.02
N GLU A 73 9.65 -9.38 0.50
CA GLU A 73 9.82 -9.56 1.93
C GLU A 73 11.15 -8.96 2.37
N PHE A 74 11.13 -8.26 3.50
CA PHE A 74 12.30 -7.65 4.12
C PHE A 74 12.40 -8.13 5.56
N ASP A 75 13.49 -8.80 5.89
CA ASP A 75 13.79 -9.24 7.25
C ASP A 75 14.86 -8.34 7.85
N PHE A 76 14.56 -7.77 9.01
CA PHE A 76 15.48 -6.92 9.75
C PHE A 76 15.34 -7.15 11.26
N PRO A 77 16.39 -6.90 12.06
CA PRO A 77 16.29 -7.00 13.51
C PRO A 77 15.22 -6.06 14.05
N SER A 78 14.47 -6.51 15.07
CA SER A 78 13.43 -5.71 15.72
C SER A 78 14.09 -4.56 16.48
N THR A 79 14.00 -3.35 15.95
CA THR A 79 14.58 -2.15 16.55
C THR A 79 13.57 -1.39 17.41
N LYS A 80 14.06 -0.48 18.27
CA LYS A 80 13.21 0.39 19.10
C LYS A 80 12.61 1.56 18.33
N LYS A 81 13.17 1.93 17.17
CA LYS A 81 12.65 2.99 16.30
C LYS A 81 11.76 2.37 15.21
N PRO A 82 10.65 3.01 14.82
CA PRO A 82 9.82 2.52 13.73
C PRO A 82 10.60 2.51 12.42
N ALA A 83 10.42 1.47 11.61
CA ALA A 83 11.02 1.41 10.29
C ALA A 83 10.20 2.27 9.32
N ARG A 84 10.84 2.87 8.33
CA ARG A 84 10.15 3.65 7.28
C ARG A 84 10.06 2.84 6.01
N LEU A 85 8.83 2.52 5.60
CA LEU A 85 8.53 1.94 4.30
C LEU A 85 8.23 3.06 3.32
N ILE A 86 9.04 3.19 2.28
CA ILE A 86 8.86 4.15 1.19
C ILE A 86 8.57 3.36 -0.07
N VAL A 87 7.40 3.57 -0.67
CA VAL A 87 6.94 2.92 -1.89
C VAL A 87 6.76 3.98 -2.96
N GLU A 88 7.50 3.86 -4.06
CA GLU A 88 7.40 4.71 -5.24
C GLU A 88 6.70 3.94 -6.36
N GLU A 89 5.53 4.43 -6.75
CA GLU A 89 4.75 3.94 -7.89
C GLU A 89 5.40 4.34 -9.21
N GLU A 90 5.16 3.56 -10.27
CA GLU A 90 5.67 3.87 -11.62
C GLU A 90 5.11 5.19 -12.17
N SER A 91 3.94 5.61 -11.69
CA SER A 91 3.30 6.91 -11.96
C SER A 91 3.99 8.11 -11.30
N GLY A 92 5.04 7.88 -10.49
CA GLY A 92 5.79 8.93 -9.78
C GLY A 92 5.23 9.29 -8.41
N HIS A 93 4.14 8.66 -7.96
CA HIS A 93 3.63 8.83 -6.60
C HIS A 93 4.49 8.06 -5.59
N ALA A 94 5.08 8.78 -4.64
CA ALA A 94 5.81 8.18 -3.52
C ALA A 94 4.96 8.24 -2.25
N GLN A 95 4.75 7.10 -1.61
CA GLN A 95 4.08 6.99 -0.32
C GLN A 95 5.08 6.55 0.74
N THR A 96 5.11 7.24 1.87
CA THR A 96 5.94 6.88 3.02
C THR A 96 5.03 6.48 4.18
N VAL A 97 5.31 5.34 4.79
CA VAL A 97 4.55 4.77 5.89
C VAL A 97 5.50 4.31 6.99
N ASP A 98 5.22 4.69 8.23
CA ASP A 98 5.93 4.18 9.39
C ASP A 98 5.39 2.78 9.73
N VAL A 99 6.29 1.79 9.78
CA VAL A 99 6.01 0.36 9.95
C VAL A 99 6.69 -0.25 11.14
#